data_AF-A0A7J9RFU7-F1
#
_entry.id   AF-A0A7J9RFU7-F1
#
_cell.length_a   1.000
_cell.length_b   1.000
_cell.length_c   1.000
_cell.angle_alpha   90.00
_cell.angle_beta   90.00
_cell.angle_gamma   90.00
#
_symmetry.space_group_name_H-M   'P 1'
#
loop_
_entity.id
_entity.type
_entity.pdbx_description
1 polymer ?
#
loop_
_entity_poly.entity_id
_entity_poly.type
_entity_poly.pdbx_seq_one_letter_code
_entity_poly.pdbx_strand_id
1 'polypeptide(L)'
;MRKRNNGGGKGGAGKSSKAMKYLIKADLKVNGNVQRKDIIGAIMGQTEGLLGDDLELRKLQRTARIGHVDVEVKSSGGKVNGEILIPSSMDNVETAIIASSLETIDRIGPCAAKIVVKEIQDVRSTKVNAVIDRAKDLLLEMVNSGDAATKTVIEEVRSVLTVGTAKNYHGLTCGPNVESSDALIVVEGRNDVRNLLNFGLKNAISCDGAGTIKQELIDLAATKETVILAIDGDRGGEMLFRQLNETMKIDFVAQAPVGQEWELLPQKTATKCLSQKIEAAKFAAKLPEDKPSEDPEAWLEDDDAAEAPA
;
A
#
# COMPACT_ATOMS: atom_id res chain seq x y z
N MET A 1 47.84 -57.70 -13.49
CA MET A 1 48.20 -56.65 -12.52
C MET A 1 48.22 -55.30 -13.23
N ARG A 2 47.08 -54.58 -13.30
CA ARG A 2 46.97 -53.25 -13.94
C ARG A 2 46.65 -52.21 -12.87
N LYS A 3 47.62 -51.33 -12.59
CA LYS A 3 47.48 -50.20 -11.66
C LYS A 3 46.47 -49.19 -12.23
N ARG A 4 45.44 -48.88 -11.43
CA ARG A 4 44.56 -47.70 -11.62
C ARG A 4 45.31 -46.46 -11.13
N ASN A 5 45.54 -45.50 -12.02
CA ASN A 5 46.01 -44.16 -11.66
C ASN A 5 44.77 -43.27 -11.50
N ASN A 6 44.51 -42.82 -10.28
CA ASN A 6 43.39 -41.95 -9.95
C ASN A 6 43.89 -40.49 -9.94
N GLY A 7 43.78 -39.80 -11.08
CA GLY A 7 44.06 -38.37 -11.19
C GLY A 7 42.83 -37.57 -10.77
N GLY A 8 42.79 -37.15 -9.51
CA GLY A 8 41.76 -36.26 -8.98
C GLY A 8 41.86 -34.86 -9.61
N GLY A 9 41.01 -34.59 -10.61
CA GLY A 9 40.77 -33.24 -11.10
C GLY A 9 40.05 -32.43 -10.02
N LYS A 10 40.74 -31.40 -9.50
CA LYS A 10 40.16 -30.36 -8.63
C LYS A 10 38.93 -29.76 -9.32
N GLY A 11 37.75 -30.02 -8.77
CA GLY A 11 36.53 -29.30 -9.10
C GLY A 11 36.72 -27.82 -8.80
N GLY A 12 36.52 -26.99 -9.82
CA GLY A 12 36.51 -25.53 -9.67
C GLY A 12 35.42 -25.14 -8.67
N ALA A 13 35.83 -24.42 -7.63
CA ALA A 13 34.91 -23.78 -6.71
C ALA A 13 34.05 -22.79 -7.51
N GLY A 14 32.77 -23.11 -7.66
CA GLY A 14 31.79 -22.20 -8.25
C GLY A 14 31.77 -20.90 -7.46
N LYS A 15 32.09 -19.78 -8.11
CA LYS A 15 31.82 -18.45 -7.58
C LYS A 15 30.31 -18.38 -7.31
N SER A 16 29.94 -18.35 -6.02
CA SER A 16 28.59 -17.99 -5.59
C SER A 16 28.29 -16.58 -6.10
N SER A 17 27.47 -16.48 -7.15
CA SER A 17 26.95 -15.19 -7.59
C SER A 17 25.93 -14.76 -6.54
N LYS A 18 26.30 -13.80 -5.69
CA LYS A 18 25.33 -13.17 -4.78
C LYS A 18 24.24 -12.53 -5.63
N ALA A 19 23.01 -13.01 -5.49
CA ALA A 19 21.87 -12.45 -6.19
C ALA A 19 21.67 -10.99 -5.73
N MET A 20 21.52 -10.08 -6.70
CA MET A 20 21.19 -8.68 -6.40
C MET A 20 19.81 -8.64 -5.73
N LYS A 21 19.72 -7.91 -4.62
CA LYS A 21 18.53 -7.80 -3.75
C LYS A 21 17.86 -6.44 -3.91
N TYR A 22 18.64 -5.39 -4.14
CA TYR A 22 18.15 -4.03 -4.26
C TYR A 22 18.63 -3.38 -5.55
N LEU A 23 17.89 -2.39 -6.04
CA LEU A 23 18.26 -1.52 -7.14
C LEU A 23 18.09 -0.07 -6.69
N ILE A 24 19.21 0.64 -6.58
CA ILE A 24 19.21 2.09 -6.30
C ILE A 24 18.90 2.80 -7.62
N LYS A 25 17.91 3.70 -7.60
CA LYS A 25 17.58 4.59 -8.71
C LYS A 25 17.80 6.04 -8.29
N ALA A 26 18.59 6.77 -9.06
CA ALA A 26 18.85 8.19 -8.80
C ALA A 26 18.76 9.02 -10.08
N ASP A 27 18.19 10.21 -9.97
CA ASP A 27 18.21 11.22 -11.03
C ASP A 27 19.51 12.03 -10.97
N LEU A 28 20.04 12.33 -12.14
CA LEU A 28 21.20 13.19 -12.32
C LEU A 28 20.81 14.42 -13.15
N LYS A 29 21.19 15.60 -12.67
CA LYS A 29 21.15 16.85 -13.45
C LYS A 29 22.52 17.50 -13.42
N VAL A 30 23.05 17.84 -14.59
CA VAL A 30 24.37 18.49 -14.75
C VAL A 30 24.21 19.74 -15.60
N ASN A 31 24.80 20.84 -15.12
CA ASN A 31 24.85 22.10 -15.85
C ASN A 31 26.16 22.18 -16.66
N GLY A 32 26.14 21.59 -17.84
CA GLY A 32 27.26 21.54 -18.76
C GLY A 32 27.26 20.24 -19.56
N ASN A 33 28.30 20.06 -20.39
CA ASN A 33 28.44 18.88 -21.23
C ASN A 33 29.37 17.88 -20.55
N VAL A 34 28.84 16.70 -20.18
CA VAL A 34 29.57 15.61 -19.53
C VAL A 34 29.24 14.29 -20.20
N GLN A 35 30.20 13.37 -20.23
CA GLN A 35 30.00 12.03 -20.79
C GLN A 35 29.70 11.01 -19.68
N ARG A 36 29.13 9.87 -20.07
CA ARG A 36 28.88 8.72 -19.17
C ARG A 36 30.11 8.35 -18.32
N LYS A 37 31.31 8.37 -18.91
CA LYS A 37 32.56 8.02 -18.23
C LYS A 37 32.91 9.00 -17.10
N ASP A 38 32.59 10.29 -17.27
CA ASP A 38 32.90 11.34 -16.31
C ASP A 38 31.98 11.20 -15.08
N ILE A 39 30.72 10.84 -15.32
CA ILE A 39 29.72 10.59 -14.27
C ILE A 39 30.12 9.36 -13.44
N ILE A 40 30.46 8.25 -14.10
CA ILE A 40 30.93 7.04 -13.39
C ILE A 40 32.21 7.34 -12.61
N GLY A 41 33.13 8.11 -13.20
CA GLY A 41 34.35 8.55 -12.54
C GLY A 41 34.09 9.38 -11.28
N ALA A 42 33.13 10.32 -11.34
CA ALA A 42 32.74 11.13 -10.19
C ALA A 42 32.09 10.28 -9.09
N ILE A 43 31.16 9.38 -9.45
CA ILE A 43 30.51 8.46 -8.50
C ILE A 43 31.54 7.59 -7.80
N MET A 44 32.43 6.94 -8.55
CA MET A 44 33.42 6.04 -7.96
C MET A 44 34.48 6.80 -7.16
N GLY A 45 34.87 8.02 -7.58
CA GLY A 45 35.96 8.76 -6.96
C GLY A 45 35.55 9.58 -5.74
N GLN A 46 34.39 10.25 -5.78
CA GLN A 46 33.96 11.14 -4.68
C GLN A 46 33.28 10.38 -3.55
N THR A 47 32.81 9.15 -3.78
CA THR A 47 32.31 8.28 -2.71
C THR A 47 33.41 7.46 -2.04
N GLU A 48 34.61 7.39 -2.63
CA GLU A 48 35.78 6.74 -2.05
C GLU A 48 36.28 7.53 -0.82
N GLY A 49 36.60 6.83 0.26
CA GLY A 49 37.08 7.43 1.52
C GLY A 49 35.99 8.08 2.40
N LEU A 50 34.75 8.26 1.92
CA LEU A 50 33.65 8.84 2.70
C LEU A 50 33.03 7.84 3.68
N LEU A 51 32.91 6.57 3.26
CA LEU A 51 32.09 5.56 3.93
C LEU A 51 32.90 4.45 4.63
N GLY A 52 34.22 4.59 4.66
CA GLY A 52 35.16 3.57 5.15
C GLY A 52 35.41 2.43 4.15
N ASP A 53 36.51 1.70 4.37
CA ASP A 53 37.09 0.72 3.43
C ASP A 53 36.14 -0.43 3.02
N ASP A 54 35.10 -0.72 3.81
CA ASP A 54 34.18 -1.82 3.53
C ASP A 54 32.97 -1.41 2.69
N LEU A 55 32.74 -0.11 2.53
CA LEU A 55 31.65 0.46 1.74
C LEU A 55 32.13 1.17 0.47
N GLU A 56 33.40 0.96 0.08
CA GLU A 56 33.92 1.52 -1.17
C GLU A 56 33.32 0.83 -2.40
N LEU A 57 32.73 1.63 -3.31
CA LEU A 57 32.05 1.12 -4.51
C LEU A 57 32.94 0.23 -5.39
N ARG A 58 34.23 0.55 -5.55
CA ARG A 58 35.15 -0.28 -6.34
C ARG A 58 35.40 -1.65 -5.71
N LYS A 59 35.59 -1.70 -4.39
CA LYS A 59 35.78 -2.96 -3.64
C LYS A 59 34.50 -3.79 -3.65
N LEU A 60 33.36 -3.14 -3.43
CA LEU A 60 32.05 -3.77 -3.47
C LEU A 60 31.71 -4.34 -4.86
N GLN A 61 32.10 -3.65 -5.93
CA GLN A 61 31.93 -4.13 -7.30
C GLN A 61 32.83 -5.35 -7.58
N ARG A 62 34.11 -5.31 -7.16
CA ARG A 62 35.04 -6.47 -7.30
C ARG A 62 34.58 -7.70 -6.51
N THR A 63 33.93 -7.49 -5.37
CA THR A 63 33.39 -8.55 -4.51
C THR A 63 31.96 -8.96 -4.88
N ALA A 64 31.41 -8.41 -5.98
CA ALA A 64 30.05 -8.65 -6.46
C ALA A 64 28.94 -8.33 -5.44
N ARG A 65 29.22 -7.45 -4.48
CA ARG A 65 28.22 -6.89 -3.55
C ARG A 65 27.44 -5.74 -4.18
N ILE A 66 28.08 -5.00 -5.09
CA ILE A 66 27.48 -3.97 -5.93
C ILE A 66 27.64 -4.39 -7.40
N GLY A 67 26.62 -4.11 -8.21
CA GLY A 67 26.61 -4.38 -9.65
C GLY A 67 27.36 -3.32 -10.46
N HIS A 68 27.13 -3.31 -11.77
CA HIS A 68 27.61 -2.22 -12.62
C HIS A 68 26.79 -0.95 -12.34
N VAL A 69 27.48 0.19 -12.34
CA VAL A 69 26.83 1.50 -12.28
C VAL A 69 26.42 1.84 -13.70
N ASP A 70 25.13 1.69 -13.97
CA ASP A 70 24.53 2.03 -15.25
C ASP A 70 24.04 3.47 -15.20
N VAL A 71 24.36 4.21 -16.26
CA VAL A 71 24.04 5.63 -16.36
C VAL A 71 23.50 5.87 -17.76
N GLU A 72 22.25 6.28 -17.82
CA GLU A 72 21.61 6.77 -19.04
C GLU A 72 21.63 8.29 -19.04
N VAL A 73 22.05 8.90 -20.14
CA VAL A 73 22.18 10.36 -20.25
C VAL A 73 21.48 10.89 -21.49
N LYS A 74 20.80 12.02 -21.33
CA LYS A 74 20.20 12.81 -22.41
C LYS A 74 20.70 14.24 -22.29
N SER A 75 21.31 14.75 -23.36
CA SER A 75 21.82 16.11 -23.42
C SER A 75 20.84 16.99 -24.21
N SER A 76 20.47 18.13 -23.65
CA SER A 76 19.64 19.13 -24.33
C SER A 76 20.00 20.54 -23.84
N GLY A 77 20.28 21.45 -24.78
CA GLY A 77 20.50 22.87 -24.48
C GLY A 77 21.67 23.15 -23.51
N GLY A 78 22.75 22.36 -23.59
CA GLY A 78 23.92 22.54 -22.72
C GLY A 78 23.74 22.01 -21.28
N LYS A 79 22.63 21.32 -21.00
CA LYS A 79 22.39 20.59 -19.74
C LYS A 79 22.26 19.10 -20.02
N VAL A 80 22.70 18.29 -19.07
CA VAL A 80 22.57 16.83 -19.14
C VAL A 80 21.64 16.37 -18.03
N ASN A 81 20.60 15.64 -18.41
CA ASN A 81 19.76 14.91 -17.48
C ASN A 81 20.06 13.42 -17.65
N GLY A 82 20.11 12.68 -16.56
CA GLY A 82 20.35 11.25 -16.61
C GLY A 82 19.70 10.49 -15.47
N GLU A 83 19.71 9.18 -15.61
CA GLU A 83 19.27 8.24 -14.57
C GLU A 83 20.43 7.30 -14.26
N ILE A 84 20.66 7.06 -12.97
CA ILE A 84 21.70 6.20 -12.43
C ILE A 84 21.02 4.99 -11.81
N LEU A 85 21.47 3.80 -12.19
CA LEU A 85 20.98 2.52 -11.72
C LEU A 85 22.14 1.73 -11.10
N ILE A 86 22.03 1.38 -9.82
CA ILE A 86 23.06 0.60 -9.12
C ILE A 86 22.43 -0.62 -8.43
N PRO A 87 22.64 -1.83 -8.97
CA PRO A 87 22.23 -3.06 -8.30
C PRO A 87 23.08 -3.32 -7.05
N SER A 88 22.46 -3.82 -5.98
CA SER A 88 23.11 -4.15 -4.71
C SER A 88 22.64 -5.51 -4.20
N SER A 89 23.56 -6.37 -3.75
CA SER A 89 23.26 -7.61 -3.02
C SER A 89 23.35 -7.43 -1.49
N MET A 90 23.63 -6.21 -1.03
CA MET A 90 23.86 -5.86 0.38
C MET A 90 22.55 -5.83 1.16
N ASP A 91 22.61 -5.54 2.47
CA ASP A 91 21.39 -5.28 3.24
C ASP A 91 20.81 -3.89 2.93
N ASN A 92 19.64 -3.60 3.49
CA ASN A 92 18.93 -2.33 3.28
C ASN A 92 19.68 -1.14 3.88
N VAL A 93 20.38 -1.31 5.01
CA VAL A 93 21.09 -0.23 5.70
C VAL A 93 22.33 0.17 4.90
N GLU A 94 23.17 -0.79 4.55
CA GLU A 94 24.37 -0.56 3.76
C GLU A 94 24.01 -0.01 2.37
N THR A 95 22.94 -0.52 1.74
CA THR A 95 22.47 -0.02 0.43
C THR A 95 21.96 1.42 0.54
N ALA A 96 21.28 1.79 1.63
CA ALA A 96 20.82 3.16 1.86
C ALA A 96 21.97 4.13 2.09
N ILE A 97 23.02 3.72 2.82
CA ILE A 97 24.22 4.53 3.04
C ILE A 97 24.89 4.82 1.69
N ILE A 98 25.08 3.81 0.84
CA ILE A 98 25.63 3.97 -0.51
C ILE A 98 24.75 4.88 -1.36
N ALA A 99 23.44 4.75 -1.30
CA ALA A 99 22.54 5.63 -2.04
C ALA A 99 22.69 7.09 -1.59
N SER A 100 22.73 7.33 -0.28
CA SER A 100 22.86 8.68 0.29
C SER A 100 24.19 9.35 -0.08
N SER A 101 25.28 8.59 -0.22
CA SER A 101 26.57 9.14 -0.66
C SER A 101 26.57 9.58 -2.12
N LEU A 102 25.62 9.14 -2.94
CA LEU A 102 25.47 9.69 -4.29
C LEU A 102 25.01 11.14 -4.25
N GLU A 103 24.20 11.52 -3.27
CA GLU A 103 23.65 12.89 -3.16
C GLU A 103 24.70 13.91 -2.69
N THR A 104 25.82 13.46 -2.14
CA THR A 104 26.92 14.35 -1.74
C THR A 104 27.74 14.84 -2.93
N ILE A 105 27.57 14.25 -4.11
CA ILE A 105 28.28 14.62 -5.34
C ILE A 105 27.67 15.89 -5.92
N ASP A 106 28.39 17.01 -5.76
CA ASP A 106 27.97 18.33 -6.23
C ASP A 106 28.60 18.75 -7.56
N ARG A 107 29.57 17.96 -8.06
CA ARG A 107 30.34 18.29 -9.26
C ARG A 107 30.75 17.06 -10.05
N ILE A 108 30.63 17.14 -11.38
CA ILE A 108 31.11 16.11 -12.32
C ILE A 108 32.03 16.81 -13.33
N GLY A 109 33.32 16.47 -13.28
CA GLY A 109 34.35 17.21 -14.01
C GLY A 109 34.38 18.69 -13.60
N PRO A 110 34.32 19.64 -14.54
CA PRO A 110 34.21 21.07 -14.23
C PRO A 110 32.77 21.55 -13.98
N CYS A 111 31.76 20.70 -14.19
CA CYS A 111 30.35 21.10 -14.21
C CYS A 111 29.66 20.84 -12.87
N ALA A 112 28.82 21.78 -12.43
CA ALA A 112 27.95 21.60 -11.27
C ALA A 112 26.90 20.52 -11.55
N ALA A 113 26.70 19.63 -10.59
CA ALA A 113 25.79 18.50 -10.68
C ALA A 113 24.88 18.43 -9.45
N LYS A 114 23.72 17.81 -9.62
CA LYS A 114 22.82 17.45 -8.53
C LYS A 114 22.32 16.04 -8.78
N ILE A 115 22.56 15.16 -7.81
CA ILE A 115 22.04 13.80 -7.78
C ILE A 115 20.95 13.74 -6.71
N VAL A 116 19.83 13.10 -7.03
CA VAL A 116 18.73 12.86 -6.09
C VAL A 116 18.33 11.41 -6.18
N VAL A 117 18.41 10.68 -5.07
CA VAL A 117 17.94 9.29 -5.01
C VAL A 117 16.42 9.30 -5.07
N LYS A 118 15.85 8.64 -6.08
CA LYS A 118 14.39 8.49 -6.19
C LYS A 118 13.88 7.44 -5.23
N GLU A 119 14.50 6.27 -5.27
CA GLU A 119 14.05 5.10 -4.52
C GLU A 119 15.13 4.00 -4.50
N ILE A 120 15.00 3.11 -3.52
CA ILE A 120 15.75 1.85 -3.44
C ILE A 120 14.73 0.72 -3.57
N GLN A 121 14.69 0.07 -4.72
CA GLN A 121 13.72 -1.00 -5.00
C GLN A 121 14.25 -2.35 -4.54
N ASP A 122 13.48 -3.14 -3.76
CA ASP A 122 13.80 -4.56 -3.55
C ASP A 122 13.42 -5.35 -4.81
N VAL A 123 14.40 -5.85 -5.55
CA VAL A 123 14.13 -6.59 -6.80
C VAL A 123 13.45 -7.94 -6.55
N ARG A 124 13.46 -8.45 -5.31
CA ARG A 124 12.70 -9.66 -4.94
C ARG A 124 11.22 -9.33 -4.80
N SER A 125 10.84 -8.18 -4.24
CA SER A 125 9.43 -7.81 -4.15
C SER A 125 8.83 -7.57 -5.54
N THR A 126 9.58 -6.98 -6.48
CA THR A 126 9.15 -6.80 -7.87
C THR A 126 9.00 -8.13 -8.62
N LYS A 127 9.94 -9.07 -8.44
CA LYS A 127 9.83 -10.42 -9.04
C LYS A 127 8.72 -11.24 -8.43
N VAL A 128 8.52 -11.15 -7.11
CA VAL A 128 7.41 -11.79 -6.41
C VAL A 128 6.09 -11.24 -6.95
N ASN A 129 5.94 -9.92 -7.09
CA ASN A 129 4.76 -9.33 -7.71
C ASN A 129 4.56 -9.79 -9.16
N ALA A 130 5.61 -9.83 -9.98
CA ALA A 130 5.51 -10.34 -11.35
C ALA A 130 5.15 -11.84 -11.43
N VAL A 131 5.64 -12.65 -10.49
CA VAL A 131 5.26 -14.07 -10.36
C VAL A 131 3.82 -14.19 -9.92
N ILE A 132 3.38 -13.36 -8.97
CA ILE A 132 1.99 -13.28 -8.54
C ILE A 132 1.11 -12.90 -9.74
N ASP A 133 1.40 -11.81 -10.44
CA ASP A 133 0.62 -11.38 -11.61
C ASP A 133 0.58 -12.43 -12.71
N ARG A 134 1.70 -13.11 -12.97
CA ARG A 134 1.69 -14.23 -13.93
C ARG A 134 0.86 -15.42 -13.44
N ALA A 135 0.91 -15.74 -12.15
CA ALA A 135 0.10 -16.80 -11.56
C ALA A 135 -1.40 -16.46 -11.60
N LYS A 136 -1.75 -15.18 -11.39
CA LYS A 136 -3.10 -14.64 -11.55
C LYS A 136 -3.61 -14.84 -12.98
N ASP A 137 -2.81 -14.51 -13.98
CA ASP A 137 -3.15 -14.69 -15.39
C ASP A 137 -3.33 -16.18 -15.75
N LEU A 138 -2.41 -17.05 -15.29
CA LEU A 138 -2.51 -18.50 -15.49
C LEU A 138 -3.79 -19.07 -14.84
N LEU A 139 -4.12 -18.62 -13.64
CA LEU A 139 -5.33 -19.05 -12.94
C LEU A 139 -6.59 -18.59 -13.67
N LEU A 140 -6.60 -17.37 -14.22
CA LEU A 140 -7.70 -16.88 -15.06
C LEU A 140 -7.85 -17.72 -16.33
N GLU A 141 -6.75 -18.07 -17.00
CA GLU A 141 -6.74 -18.97 -18.17
C GLU A 141 -7.31 -20.36 -17.80
N MET A 142 -6.88 -20.94 -16.68
CA MET A 142 -7.33 -22.26 -16.23
C MET A 142 -8.82 -22.29 -15.85
N VAL A 143 -9.30 -21.23 -15.18
CA VAL A 143 -10.73 -21.06 -14.85
C VAL A 143 -11.56 -20.89 -16.12
N ASN A 144 -11.07 -20.13 -17.10
CA ASN A 144 -11.75 -19.94 -18.38
C ASN A 144 -11.71 -21.21 -19.26
N SER A 145 -10.71 -22.07 -19.09
CA SER A 145 -10.61 -23.36 -19.79
C SER A 145 -11.49 -24.47 -19.21
N GLY A 146 -12.20 -24.22 -18.10
CA GLY A 146 -13.30 -25.07 -17.65
C GLY A 146 -12.90 -26.41 -17.03
N ASP A 147 -11.74 -26.52 -16.38
CA ASP A 147 -11.40 -27.74 -15.65
C ASP A 147 -12.02 -27.71 -14.24
N ALA A 148 -13.07 -28.52 -14.07
CA ALA A 148 -13.96 -28.52 -12.93
C ALA A 148 -13.34 -29.25 -11.73
N ALA A 149 -12.48 -28.57 -10.97
CA ALA A 149 -12.19 -28.99 -9.60
C ALA A 149 -11.82 -27.81 -8.70
N THR A 150 -12.64 -27.64 -7.65
CA THR A 150 -12.40 -26.86 -6.43
C THR A 150 -12.88 -25.39 -6.44
N LYS A 151 -14.20 -25.21 -6.24
CA LYS A 151 -14.85 -23.92 -5.90
C LYS A 151 -14.13 -23.15 -4.77
N THR A 152 -13.55 -23.86 -3.80
CA THR A 152 -12.91 -23.26 -2.62
C THR A 152 -11.61 -22.53 -2.95
N VAL A 153 -10.75 -23.08 -3.81
CA VAL A 153 -9.49 -22.41 -4.21
C VAL A 153 -9.78 -21.24 -5.14
N ILE A 154 -10.82 -21.34 -5.98
CA ILE A 154 -11.25 -20.24 -6.86
C ILE A 154 -11.80 -19.06 -6.06
N GLU A 155 -12.51 -19.30 -4.95
CA GLU A 155 -12.98 -18.23 -4.04
C GLU A 155 -11.84 -17.56 -3.27
N GLU A 156 -10.86 -18.34 -2.81
CA GLU A 156 -9.68 -17.86 -2.07
C GLU A 156 -8.66 -17.14 -2.96
N VAL A 157 -8.54 -17.57 -4.21
CA VAL A 157 -7.76 -16.86 -5.23
C VAL A 157 -8.54 -15.64 -5.73
N ARG A 158 -9.87 -15.69 -5.85
CA ARG A 158 -10.69 -14.50 -6.13
C ARG A 158 -10.53 -13.46 -5.03
N SER A 159 -10.47 -13.79 -3.75
CA SER A 159 -10.25 -12.79 -2.70
C SER A 159 -8.89 -12.10 -2.82
N VAL A 160 -7.83 -12.85 -3.17
CA VAL A 160 -6.47 -12.32 -3.41
C VAL A 160 -6.35 -11.54 -4.73
N LEU A 161 -7.11 -11.91 -5.77
CA LEU A 161 -7.23 -11.22 -7.05
C LEU A 161 -8.12 -9.96 -6.97
N THR A 162 -9.06 -9.95 -6.04
CA THR A 162 -10.05 -8.88 -5.86
C THR A 162 -9.63 -7.91 -4.77
N VAL A 163 -8.33 -7.74 -4.57
CA VAL A 163 -7.84 -6.46 -4.04
C VAL A 163 -7.97 -5.42 -5.16
N GLY A 164 -9.22 -5.08 -5.50
CA GLY A 164 -9.50 -3.81 -6.14
C GLY A 164 -8.96 -2.77 -5.18
N THR A 165 -7.82 -2.16 -5.55
CA THR A 165 -7.13 -1.19 -4.72
C THR A 165 -8.15 -0.19 -4.21
N ALA A 166 -8.27 -0.10 -2.88
CA ALA A 166 -9.11 0.90 -2.24
C ALA A 166 -8.79 2.26 -2.88
N LYS A 167 -9.81 2.92 -3.39
CA LYS A 167 -9.72 4.26 -3.94
C LYS A 167 -9.97 5.27 -2.82
N ASN A 168 -9.67 6.52 -3.13
CA ASN A 168 -10.02 7.65 -2.32
C ASN A 168 -11.13 8.43 -3.03
N TYR A 169 -12.25 8.64 -2.34
CA TYR A 169 -13.35 9.49 -2.80
C TYR A 169 -13.48 10.67 -1.86
N HIS A 170 -13.00 11.85 -2.27
CA HIS A 170 -13.03 13.08 -1.45
C HIS A 170 -12.48 12.89 -0.01
N GLY A 171 -11.39 12.13 0.10
CA GLY A 171 -10.76 11.80 1.38
C GLY A 171 -11.32 10.58 2.10
N LEU A 172 -12.42 9.98 1.63
CA LEU A 172 -13.00 8.74 2.17
C LEU A 172 -12.40 7.51 1.50
N THR A 173 -12.21 6.43 2.27
CA THR A 173 -11.73 5.17 1.71
C THR A 173 -12.90 4.46 1.04
N CYS A 174 -12.74 4.05 -0.21
CA CYS A 174 -13.85 3.47 -0.96
C CYS A 174 -13.41 2.35 -1.90
N GLY A 175 -14.36 1.53 -2.32
CA GLY A 175 -14.18 0.55 -3.36
C GLY A 175 -14.14 1.20 -4.74
N PRO A 176 -13.60 0.50 -5.76
CA PRO A 176 -13.36 1.08 -7.07
C PRO A 176 -14.63 1.41 -7.85
N ASN A 177 -15.79 0.87 -7.44
CA ASN A 177 -17.07 0.93 -8.16
C ASN A 177 -18.13 1.79 -7.45
N VAL A 178 -17.77 2.56 -6.41
CA VAL A 178 -18.75 3.35 -5.65
C VAL A 178 -19.49 4.38 -6.49
N GLU A 179 -18.84 4.96 -7.50
CA GLU A 179 -19.47 5.92 -8.42
C GLU A 179 -20.30 5.22 -9.50
N SER A 180 -19.84 4.08 -10.03
CA SER A 180 -20.47 3.41 -11.17
C SER A 180 -21.58 2.41 -10.81
N SER A 181 -21.65 1.96 -9.56
CA SER A 181 -22.64 0.96 -9.11
C SER A 181 -23.96 1.63 -8.70
N ASP A 182 -25.10 0.99 -8.99
CA ASP A 182 -26.42 1.49 -8.59
C ASP A 182 -26.71 1.32 -7.09
N ALA A 183 -26.03 0.36 -6.46
CA ALA A 183 -26.06 0.11 -5.03
C ALA A 183 -24.77 0.59 -4.34
N LEU A 184 -24.89 1.11 -3.12
CA LEU A 184 -23.79 1.58 -2.27
C LEU A 184 -23.86 0.91 -0.90
N ILE A 185 -22.71 0.44 -0.40
CA ILE A 185 -22.56 -0.05 0.98
C ILE A 185 -21.77 1.00 1.76
N VAL A 186 -22.36 1.59 2.79
CA VAL A 186 -21.65 2.51 3.68
C VAL A 186 -21.24 1.75 4.94
N VAL A 187 -19.98 1.88 5.34
CA VAL A 187 -19.38 1.26 6.54
C VAL A 187 -18.77 2.31 7.44
N GLU A 188 -18.54 1.97 8.70
CA GLU A 188 -17.97 2.88 9.70
C GLU A 188 -16.51 3.23 9.36
N GLY A 189 -15.68 2.22 9.18
CA GLY A 189 -14.24 2.32 9.14
C GLY A 189 -13.60 1.97 7.80
N ARG A 190 -12.36 2.41 7.66
CA ARG A 190 -11.51 2.11 6.48
C ARG A 190 -11.14 0.62 6.41
N ASN A 191 -11.04 -0.05 7.56
CA ASN A 191 -10.74 -1.48 7.63
C ASN A 191 -11.91 -2.33 7.17
N ASP A 192 -13.15 -1.91 7.44
CA ASP A 192 -14.36 -2.55 6.94
C ASP A 192 -14.39 -2.55 5.41
N VAL A 193 -14.08 -1.39 4.79
CA VAL A 193 -13.97 -1.29 3.33
C VAL A 193 -12.95 -2.29 2.80
N ARG A 194 -11.78 -2.40 3.43
CA ARG A 194 -10.75 -3.37 3.03
C ARG A 194 -11.23 -4.80 3.17
N ASN A 195 -11.92 -5.12 4.25
CA ASN A 195 -12.44 -6.47 4.47
C ASN A 195 -13.52 -6.82 3.43
N LEU A 196 -14.45 -5.91 3.14
CA LEU A 196 -15.45 -6.07 2.08
C LEU A 196 -14.82 -6.21 0.69
N LEU A 197 -13.77 -5.45 0.39
CA LEU A 197 -13.03 -5.56 -0.86
C LEU A 197 -12.38 -6.94 -1.00
N ASN A 198 -11.80 -7.49 0.07
CA ASN A 198 -11.28 -8.86 0.08
C ASN A 198 -12.38 -9.90 -0.23
N PHE A 199 -13.64 -9.61 0.07
CA PHE A 199 -14.78 -10.48 -0.28
C PHE A 199 -15.31 -10.25 -1.70
N GLY A 200 -14.75 -9.30 -2.44
CA GLY A 200 -15.14 -8.93 -3.78
C GLY A 200 -16.26 -7.89 -3.88
N LEU A 201 -16.61 -7.25 -2.76
CA LEU A 201 -17.62 -6.19 -2.71
C LEU A 201 -16.95 -4.84 -3.01
N LYS A 202 -17.15 -4.35 -4.24
CA LYS A 202 -16.40 -3.21 -4.81
C LYS A 202 -17.09 -1.85 -4.66
N ASN A 203 -18.28 -1.83 -4.09
CA ASN A 203 -19.15 -0.67 -3.96
C ASN A 203 -19.30 -0.21 -2.49
N ALA A 204 -18.30 -0.49 -1.64
CA ALA A 204 -18.27 -0.06 -0.25
C ALA A 204 -17.56 1.30 -0.07
N ILE A 205 -17.99 2.13 0.87
CA ILE A 205 -17.36 3.42 1.23
C ILE A 205 -17.37 3.63 2.75
N SER A 206 -16.27 4.14 3.32
CA SER A 206 -16.21 4.50 4.75
C SER A 206 -16.85 5.85 5.02
N CYS A 207 -17.52 5.98 6.17
CA CYS A 207 -17.92 7.29 6.71
C CYS A 207 -16.88 7.89 7.68
N ASP A 208 -15.82 7.14 8.01
CA ASP A 208 -14.73 7.53 8.94
C ASP A 208 -15.22 7.83 10.38
N GLY A 209 -16.22 7.07 10.85
CA GLY A 209 -16.69 7.09 12.25
C GLY A 209 -17.75 8.14 12.60
N ALA A 210 -18.03 8.27 13.91
CA ALA A 210 -18.96 9.25 14.46
C ALA A 210 -18.35 10.68 14.44
N GLY A 211 -18.93 11.57 13.63
CA GLY A 211 -18.44 12.93 13.44
C GLY A 211 -19.18 13.65 12.31
N THR A 212 -18.69 14.82 11.88
CA THR A 212 -19.28 15.56 10.76
C THR A 212 -19.22 14.74 9.47
N ILE A 213 -20.38 14.27 9.01
CA ILE A 213 -20.51 13.50 7.77
C ILE A 213 -20.23 14.42 6.59
N LYS A 214 -19.34 13.98 5.69
CA LYS A 214 -18.98 14.75 4.50
C LYS A 214 -20.15 14.88 3.54
N GLN A 215 -20.35 16.09 3.01
CA GLN A 215 -21.42 16.38 2.06
C GLN A 215 -21.30 15.49 0.81
N GLU A 216 -20.09 15.20 0.37
CA GLU A 216 -19.84 14.35 -0.80
C GLU A 216 -20.35 12.92 -0.63
N LEU A 217 -20.37 12.39 0.59
CA LEU A 217 -20.98 11.07 0.87
C LEU A 217 -22.51 11.14 0.78
N ILE A 218 -23.11 12.21 1.30
CA ILE A 218 -24.56 12.44 1.26
C ILE A 218 -25.03 12.55 -0.19
N ASP A 219 -24.32 13.36 -0.99
CA ASP A 219 -24.60 13.58 -2.40
C ASP A 219 -24.45 12.27 -3.18
N LEU A 220 -23.37 11.52 -2.94
CA LEU A 220 -23.17 10.22 -3.56
C LEU A 220 -24.31 9.26 -3.22
N ALA A 221 -24.69 9.13 -1.94
CA ALA A 221 -25.78 8.26 -1.50
C ALA A 221 -27.12 8.64 -2.16
N ALA A 222 -27.40 9.93 -2.35
CA ALA A 222 -28.61 10.41 -2.99
C ALA A 222 -28.73 9.98 -4.47
N THR A 223 -27.61 9.80 -5.18
CA THR A 223 -27.62 9.32 -6.58
C THR A 223 -27.91 7.83 -6.75
N LYS A 224 -27.89 7.06 -5.66
CA LYS A 224 -27.94 5.59 -5.71
C LYS A 224 -29.35 5.07 -5.58
N GLU A 225 -29.64 3.98 -6.29
CA GLU A 225 -30.94 3.31 -6.18
C GLU A 225 -31.09 2.68 -4.79
N THR A 226 -30.04 2.00 -4.31
CA THR A 226 -30.03 1.29 -3.02
C THR A 226 -28.82 1.69 -2.18
N VAL A 227 -29.06 2.13 -0.94
CA VAL A 227 -28.02 2.43 0.05
C VAL A 227 -28.18 1.48 1.25
N ILE A 228 -27.13 0.73 1.54
CA ILE A 228 -27.06 -0.21 2.67
C ILE A 228 -26.07 0.35 3.68
N LEU A 229 -26.51 0.62 4.91
CA LEU A 229 -25.61 0.92 6.01
C LEU A 229 -25.19 -0.37 6.71
N ALA A 230 -23.90 -0.67 6.70
CA ALA A 230 -23.28 -1.78 7.41
C ALA A 230 -22.65 -1.24 8.71
N ILE A 231 -23.24 -1.63 9.85
CA ILE A 231 -22.82 -1.16 11.19
C ILE A 231 -22.34 -2.32 12.04
N ASP A 232 -21.45 -2.03 12.97
CA ASP A 232 -20.97 -2.99 13.97
C ASP A 232 -22.08 -3.43 14.92
N GLY A 233 -21.88 -4.59 15.54
CA GLY A 233 -22.84 -5.23 16.43
C GLY A 233 -22.82 -4.66 17.85
N ASP A 234 -22.49 -3.39 18.00
CA ASP A 234 -22.32 -2.73 19.30
C ASP A 234 -23.15 -1.43 19.39
N ARG A 235 -23.05 -0.75 20.53
CA ARG A 235 -23.76 0.51 20.76
C ARG A 235 -23.22 1.64 19.86
N GLY A 236 -21.94 1.61 19.50
CA GLY A 236 -21.34 2.61 18.60
C GLY A 236 -21.99 2.56 17.22
N GLY A 237 -22.13 1.36 16.66
CA GLY A 237 -22.83 1.13 15.39
C GLY A 237 -24.30 1.57 15.40
N GLU A 238 -25.01 1.34 16.51
CA GLU A 238 -26.39 1.84 16.67
C GLU A 238 -26.48 3.37 16.71
N MET A 239 -25.54 4.03 17.39
CA MET A 239 -25.45 5.50 17.40
C MET A 239 -25.13 6.06 16.02
N LEU A 240 -24.21 5.42 15.29
CA LEU A 240 -23.86 5.79 13.93
C LEU A 240 -25.07 5.68 12.99
N PHE A 241 -25.87 4.61 13.12
CA PHE A 241 -27.11 4.47 12.36
C PHE A 241 -28.07 5.64 12.61
N ARG A 242 -28.31 6.02 13.87
CA ARG A 242 -29.22 7.15 14.17
C ARG A 242 -28.76 8.44 13.50
N GLN A 243 -27.47 8.75 13.65
CA GLN A 243 -26.88 9.95 13.04
C GLN A 243 -27.01 9.94 11.51
N LEU A 244 -26.64 8.84 10.86
CA LEU A 244 -26.66 8.76 9.40
C LEU A 244 -28.07 8.69 8.83
N ASN A 245 -29.01 8.04 9.52
CA ASN A 245 -30.40 7.92 9.07
C ASN A 245 -31.14 9.26 9.10
N GLU A 246 -30.70 10.21 9.94
CA GLU A 246 -31.19 11.60 9.94
C GLU A 246 -30.52 12.45 8.84
N THR A 247 -29.27 12.13 8.48
CA THR A 247 -28.44 13.00 7.64
C THR A 247 -28.46 12.61 6.15
N MET A 248 -28.59 11.32 5.83
CA MET A 248 -28.50 10.81 4.46
C MET A 248 -29.51 9.70 4.17
N LYS A 249 -29.73 9.43 2.89
CA LYS A 249 -30.57 8.32 2.44
C LYS A 249 -29.96 6.97 2.86
N ILE A 250 -30.72 6.19 3.63
CA ILE A 250 -30.42 4.78 3.93
C ILE A 250 -31.67 3.94 3.69
N ASP A 251 -31.59 2.96 2.79
CA ASP A 251 -32.72 2.06 2.50
C ASP A 251 -32.70 0.83 3.42
N PHE A 252 -31.51 0.29 3.67
CA PHE A 252 -31.33 -0.94 4.45
C PHE A 252 -30.18 -0.83 5.44
N VAL A 253 -30.27 -1.61 6.52
CA VAL A 253 -29.24 -1.79 7.52
C VAL A 253 -28.81 -3.24 7.58
N ALA A 254 -27.50 -3.47 7.56
CA ALA A 254 -26.87 -4.76 7.80
C ALA A 254 -26.04 -4.65 9.10
N GLN A 255 -26.60 -5.10 10.21
CA GLN A 255 -25.89 -5.13 11.50
C GLN A 255 -25.01 -6.39 11.58
N ALA A 256 -23.77 -6.24 12.05
CA ALA A 256 -22.93 -7.36 12.42
C ALA A 256 -23.53 -8.12 13.63
N PRO A 257 -23.16 -9.40 13.86
CA PRO A 257 -23.55 -10.09 15.09
C PRO A 257 -23.12 -9.31 16.34
N VAL A 258 -23.90 -9.42 17.41
CA VAL A 258 -23.65 -8.69 18.66
C VAL A 258 -22.19 -8.86 19.13
N GLY A 259 -21.51 -7.74 19.35
CA GLY A 259 -20.11 -7.66 19.78
C GLY A 259 -19.07 -8.01 18.71
N GLN A 260 -19.45 -8.04 17.42
CA GLN A 260 -18.51 -8.22 16.31
C GLN A 260 -18.43 -6.98 15.43
N GLU A 261 -17.24 -6.77 14.87
CA GLU A 261 -16.89 -5.65 14.01
C GLU A 261 -16.72 -6.11 12.56
N TRP A 262 -17.14 -5.28 11.60
CA TRP A 262 -17.06 -5.59 10.17
C TRP A 262 -15.63 -5.86 9.69
N GLU A 263 -14.62 -5.27 10.31
CA GLU A 263 -13.20 -5.51 9.99
C GLU A 263 -12.74 -6.95 10.26
N LEU A 264 -13.38 -7.66 11.20
CA LEU A 264 -13.02 -9.02 11.60
C LEU A 264 -14.03 -10.09 11.16
N LEU A 265 -15.11 -9.72 10.48
CA LEU A 265 -16.11 -10.68 10.02
C LEU A 265 -15.55 -11.64 8.97
N PRO A 266 -15.78 -12.97 9.09
CA PRO A 266 -15.53 -13.90 8.00
C PRO A 266 -16.47 -13.65 6.81
N GLN A 267 -16.02 -13.95 5.58
CA GLN A 267 -16.77 -13.72 4.34
C GLN A 267 -18.21 -14.29 4.38
N LYS A 268 -18.38 -15.50 4.93
CA LYS A 268 -19.71 -16.14 5.06
C LYS A 268 -20.65 -15.34 5.96
N THR A 269 -20.12 -14.74 7.03
CA THR A 269 -20.89 -13.93 7.97
C THR A 269 -21.25 -12.58 7.34
N ALA A 270 -20.29 -11.89 6.72
CA ALA A 270 -20.54 -10.63 6.02
C ALA A 270 -21.60 -10.77 4.91
N THR A 271 -21.50 -11.83 4.09
CA THR A 271 -22.48 -12.13 3.04
C THR A 271 -23.87 -12.42 3.63
N LYS A 272 -23.92 -13.14 4.76
CA LYS A 272 -25.18 -13.40 5.48
C LYS A 272 -25.80 -12.10 5.99
N CYS A 273 -25.03 -11.23 6.65
CA CYS A 273 -25.51 -9.93 7.13
C CYS A 273 -26.07 -9.06 5.99
N LEU A 274 -25.37 -8.98 4.84
CA LEU A 274 -25.84 -8.20 3.69
C LEU A 274 -27.09 -8.79 3.02
N SER A 275 -27.21 -10.11 2.97
CA SER A 275 -28.40 -10.79 2.42
C SER A 275 -29.61 -10.70 3.36
N GLN A 276 -29.38 -10.70 4.67
CA GLN A 276 -30.40 -10.55 5.71
C GLN A 276 -30.58 -9.12 6.20
N LYS A 277 -30.14 -8.14 5.39
CA LYS A 277 -30.36 -6.72 5.65
C LYS A 277 -31.84 -6.42 5.86
N ILE A 278 -32.11 -5.47 6.73
CA ILE A 278 -33.45 -5.06 7.13
C ILE A 278 -33.69 -3.62 6.69
N GLU A 279 -34.93 -3.28 6.37
CA GLU A 279 -35.27 -1.89 6.02
C GLU A 279 -34.93 -0.94 7.18
N ALA A 280 -34.37 0.22 6.86
CA ALA A 280 -33.92 1.20 7.85
C ALA A 280 -35.04 1.57 8.84
N ALA A 281 -36.27 1.78 8.36
CA ALA A 281 -37.43 2.07 9.19
C ALA A 281 -37.76 0.94 10.20
N LYS A 282 -37.61 -0.33 9.77
CA LYS A 282 -37.82 -1.49 10.66
C LYS A 282 -36.70 -1.63 11.68
N PHE A 283 -35.48 -1.24 11.33
CA PHE A 283 -34.36 -1.23 12.27
C PHE A 283 -34.52 -0.13 13.32
N ALA A 284 -34.87 1.09 12.90
CA ALA A 284 -35.16 2.21 13.80
C ALA A 284 -36.22 1.86 14.84
N ALA A 285 -37.30 1.18 14.45
CA ALA A 285 -38.36 0.76 15.36
C ALA A 285 -37.95 -0.31 16.40
N LYS A 286 -36.81 -1.00 16.19
CA LYS A 286 -36.28 -2.00 17.14
C LYS A 286 -35.31 -1.39 18.15
N LEU A 287 -34.71 -0.25 17.83
CA LEU A 287 -33.77 0.40 18.72
C LEU A 287 -34.53 0.98 19.92
N PRO A 288 -33.99 0.84 21.15
CA PRO A 288 -34.56 1.52 22.30
C PRO A 288 -34.55 3.04 22.03
N GLU A 289 -35.66 3.72 22.37
CA GLU A 289 -35.70 5.18 22.37
C GLU A 289 -34.62 5.70 23.32
N ASP A 290 -33.85 6.69 22.86
CA ASP A 290 -32.93 7.39 23.74
C ASP A 290 -33.78 8.07 24.82
N LYS A 291 -33.62 7.62 26.07
CA LYS A 291 -34.09 8.41 27.20
C LYS A 291 -33.30 9.72 27.13
N PRO A 292 -33.94 10.88 27.04
CA PRO A 292 -33.23 12.15 27.09
C PRO A 292 -32.35 12.13 28.34
N SER A 293 -31.07 12.46 28.20
CA SER A 293 -30.22 12.67 29.36
C SER A 293 -30.85 13.78 30.18
N GLU A 294 -31.30 13.46 31.39
CA GLU A 294 -31.63 14.47 32.38
C GLU A 294 -30.33 15.23 32.65
N ASP A 295 -30.23 16.43 32.08
CA ASP A 295 -29.16 17.42 32.26
C ASP A 295 -27.97 17.40 31.26
N PRO A 296 -28.06 18.13 30.13
CA PRO A 296 -26.95 18.41 29.22
C PRO A 296 -25.86 19.33 29.79
N GLU A 297 -26.11 20.01 30.92
CA GLU A 297 -25.24 21.05 31.49
C GLU A 297 -24.44 20.58 32.72
N ALA A 298 -24.59 19.33 33.16
CA ALA A 298 -23.94 18.78 34.35
C ALA A 298 -22.39 18.84 34.37
N TRP A 299 -21.74 19.22 33.26
CA TRP A 299 -20.28 19.36 33.14
C TRP A 299 -19.78 20.81 33.16
N LEU A 300 -20.65 21.81 33.31
CA LEU A 300 -20.27 23.24 33.21
C LEU A 300 -20.13 23.95 34.57
N GLU A 301 -20.36 23.30 35.72
CA GLU A 301 -20.39 24.00 37.02
C GLU A 301 -19.09 23.98 37.86
N ASP A 302 -17.98 23.40 37.39
CA ASP A 302 -16.77 23.22 38.23
C ASP A 302 -15.51 23.98 37.77
N ASP A 303 -15.63 25.21 37.21
CA ASP A 303 -14.41 25.99 36.85
C ASP A 303 -14.41 27.49 37.21
N ASP A 304 -15.30 27.94 38.12
CA ASP A 304 -15.28 29.32 38.63
C ASP A 304 -15.21 29.39 40.17
N ALA A 305 -14.14 28.87 40.77
CA ALA A 305 -13.77 29.21 42.15
C ALA A 305 -12.28 28.95 42.47
N ALA A 306 -11.39 29.79 41.95
CA ALA A 306 -10.08 30.01 42.57
C ALA A 306 -9.67 31.48 42.46
N GLU A 307 -10.30 32.30 43.31
CA GLU A 307 -9.86 33.64 43.67
C GLU A 307 -8.39 33.59 44.15
N ALA A 308 -7.49 34.27 43.45
CA ALA A 308 -6.10 34.44 43.87
C ALA A 308 -6.02 35.51 44.96
N PRO A 309 -5.44 35.24 46.15
CA PRO A 309 -5.15 36.30 47.09
C PRO A 309 -3.85 37.04 46.69
N ALA A 310 -3.91 38.37 46.85
CA ALA A 310 -2.83 39.33 46.67
C ALA A 310 -1.78 39.30 47.80
#